data_AF-A0A9X3YML6-F1
#
_entry.id   AF-A0A9X3YML6-F1
#
_cell.length_a   1.000
_cell.length_b   1.000
_cell.length_c   1.000
_cell.angle_alpha   90.00
_cell.angle_beta   90.00
_cell.angle_gamma   90.00
#
_symmetry.space_group_name_H-M   'P 1'
#
loop_
_entity.id
_entity.type
_entity.pdbx_description
1 polymer ?
#
loop_
_entity_poly.entity_id
_entity_poly.type
_entity_poly.pdbx_seq_one_letter_code
_entity_poly.pdbx_strand_id
1 'polypeptide(L)'
;MLLHKSRSQGSEQFQRAMAESIVFDERLQAAKALIDECLRDWTEGARSELRTLISDAFRVDQAGNIRTGSVLALRRMDITDERWLRAMQAIGDAVQVVGLKAYVRVYERDANGQYQPIGLDITAV
;
A
#
# COMPACT_ATOMS: atom_id res chain seq x y z
N MET A 1 7.12 -8.41 10.03
CA MET A 1 8.60 -8.46 9.92
C MET A 1 8.97 -9.59 8.96
N LEU A 2 9.09 -9.29 7.67
CA LEU A 2 9.42 -10.28 6.64
C LEU A 2 10.92 -10.63 6.77
N LEU A 3 11.24 -11.90 7.04
CA LEU A 3 12.62 -12.39 7.08
C LEU A 3 13.21 -12.39 5.67
N HIS A 4 13.98 -11.35 5.34
CA HIS A 4 14.73 -11.27 4.10
C HIS A 4 16.02 -12.09 4.27
N LYS A 5 16.10 -13.25 3.62
CA LYS A 5 17.37 -13.98 3.53
C LYS A 5 18.18 -13.39 2.38
N SER A 6 19.30 -12.75 2.70
CA SER A 6 20.31 -12.34 1.73
C SER A 6 21.53 -13.26 1.83
N ARG A 7 22.17 -13.52 0.69
CA ARG A 7 23.43 -14.24 0.59
C ARG A 7 24.35 -13.47 -0.35
N SER A 8 25.58 -13.24 0.07
CA SER A 8 26.63 -12.64 -0.76
C SER A 8 27.66 -13.70 -1.17
N GLN A 9 28.10 -13.65 -2.42
CA GLN A 9 29.21 -14.45 -2.94
C GLN A 9 30.11 -13.53 -3.77
N GLY A 10 31.33 -13.26 -3.29
CA GLY A 10 32.22 -12.30 -3.96
C GLY A 10 31.65 -10.87 -3.95
N SER A 11 31.62 -10.23 -5.12
CA SER A 11 31.02 -8.91 -5.34
C SER A 11 29.49 -8.96 -5.47
N GLU A 12 28.89 -10.15 -5.57
CA GLU A 12 27.47 -10.29 -5.85
C GLU A 12 26.67 -10.51 -4.56
N GLN A 13 25.48 -9.93 -4.48
CA GLN A 13 24.52 -10.15 -3.41
C GLN A 13 23.15 -10.51 -3.97
N PHE A 14 22.62 -11.64 -3.51
CA PHE A 14 21.30 -12.14 -3.85
C PHE A 14 20.38 -11.93 -2.66
N GLN A 15 19.22 -11.31 -2.91
CA GLN A 15 18.18 -11.09 -1.92
C GLN A 15 16.88 -11.70 -2.39
N ARG A 16 16.33 -12.65 -1.62
CA ARG A 16 14.95 -13.08 -1.81
C ARG A 16 14.03 -12.07 -1.14
N ALA A 17 13.13 -11.49 -1.92
CA ALA A 17 12.12 -10.57 -1.45
C ALA A 17 10.72 -11.10 -1.79
N MET A 18 9.73 -10.62 -1.04
CA MET A 18 8.33 -11.03 -1.20
C MET A 18 7.45 -9.80 -1.36
N ALA A 19 6.51 -9.87 -2.29
CA ALA A 19 5.48 -8.85 -2.50
C ALA A 19 4.13 -9.46 -2.16
N GLU A 20 3.48 -8.89 -1.17
CA GLU A 20 2.11 -9.23 -0.81
C GLU A 20 1.14 -8.47 -1.72
N SER A 21 0.13 -9.17 -2.22
CA SER A 21 -1.04 -8.57 -2.87
C SER A 21 -2.17 -8.51 -1.86
N ILE A 22 -2.65 -7.30 -1.59
CA ILE A 22 -3.71 -7.07 -0.61
C ILE A 22 -5.02 -6.70 -1.30
N VAL A 23 -6.12 -7.06 -0.68
CA VAL A 23 -7.48 -6.55 -0.97
C VAL A 23 -8.13 -6.15 0.35
N PHE A 24 -9.31 -5.54 0.25
CA PHE A 24 -10.13 -5.25 1.41
C PHE A 24 -11.39 -6.11 1.40
N ASP A 25 -11.83 -6.54 2.57
CA ASP A 25 -13.13 -7.18 2.77
C ASP A 25 -14.26 -6.14 2.97
N GLU A 26 -15.46 -6.62 3.29
CA GLU A 26 -16.67 -5.83 3.49
C GLU A 26 -16.54 -4.75 4.59
N ARG A 27 -15.64 -4.91 5.56
CA ARG A 27 -15.44 -3.94 6.65
C ARG A 27 -14.95 -2.59 6.14
N LEU A 28 -14.37 -2.54 4.94
CA LEU A 28 -14.00 -1.29 4.31
C LEU A 28 -15.19 -0.35 4.11
N GLN A 29 -16.41 -0.89 3.88
CA GLN A 29 -17.60 -0.06 3.75
C GLN A 29 -17.99 0.61 5.07
N ALA A 30 -17.82 -0.09 6.19
CA ALA A 30 -18.02 0.49 7.52
C ALA A 30 -17.00 1.60 7.80
N ALA A 31 -15.73 1.40 7.42
CA ALA A 31 -14.71 2.43 7.54
C ALA A 31 -15.01 3.66 6.66
N LYS A 32 -15.51 3.45 5.43
CA LYS A 32 -15.93 4.53 4.54
C LYS A 32 -17.06 5.36 5.16
N ALA A 33 -18.04 4.72 5.80
CA ALA A 33 -19.14 5.43 6.43
C ALA A 33 -18.65 6.37 7.55
N LEU A 34 -17.68 5.93 8.36
CA LEU A 34 -17.05 6.75 9.40
C LEU A 34 -16.29 7.95 8.79
N ILE A 35 -15.56 7.75 7.70
CA ILE A 35 -14.88 8.83 6.98
C ILE A 35 -15.90 9.81 6.41
N ASP A 36 -16.95 9.33 5.76
CA ASP A 36 -18.02 10.17 5.20
C ASP A 36 -18.74 11.00 6.28
N GLU A 37 -18.77 10.54 7.53
CA GLU A 37 -19.26 11.29 8.68
C GLU A 37 -18.29 12.42 9.04
N CYS A 38 -16.99 12.15 9.20
CA CYS A 38 -15.98 13.20 9.46
C CYS A 38 -16.02 14.27 8.39
N LEU A 39 -16.02 13.85 7.12
CA LEU A 39 -15.97 14.76 5.99
C LEU A 39 -17.19 15.65 5.89
N ARG A 40 -18.37 15.15 6.24
CA ARG A 40 -19.59 15.97 6.24
C ARG A 40 -19.42 17.19 7.14
N ASP A 41 -18.88 16.99 8.34
CA ASP A 41 -18.69 18.07 9.30
C ASP A 41 -17.51 18.97 8.91
N TRP A 42 -16.38 18.38 8.48
CA TRP A 42 -15.18 19.13 8.12
C TRP A 42 -15.34 19.97 6.85
N THR A 43 -16.21 19.54 5.95
CA THR A 43 -16.46 20.21 4.67
C THR A 43 -17.76 21.01 4.68
N GLU A 44 -18.34 21.26 5.85
CA GLU A 44 -19.49 22.14 5.98
C GLU A 44 -19.14 23.54 5.43
N GLY A 45 -19.93 24.03 4.47
CA GLY A 45 -19.67 25.29 3.76
C GLY A 45 -18.51 25.24 2.75
N ALA A 46 -17.80 24.12 2.65
CA ALA A 46 -16.74 23.93 1.66
C ALA A 46 -17.31 23.58 0.29
N ARG A 47 -16.52 23.83 -0.76
CA ARG A 47 -16.88 23.47 -2.13
C ARG A 47 -16.96 21.94 -2.28
N SER A 48 -17.93 21.46 -3.04
CA SER A 48 -18.18 20.03 -3.28
C SER A 48 -16.95 19.27 -3.80
N GLU A 49 -16.06 19.96 -4.49
CA GLU A 49 -14.83 19.46 -5.08
C GLU A 49 -13.86 18.90 -4.03
N LEU A 50 -13.82 19.49 -2.82
CA LEU A 50 -12.98 19.00 -1.72
C LEU A 50 -13.47 17.64 -1.20
N ARG A 51 -14.80 17.45 -1.14
CA ARG A 51 -15.39 16.16 -0.79
C ARG A 51 -15.13 15.10 -1.87
N THR A 52 -15.12 15.51 -3.15
CA THR A 52 -14.83 14.62 -4.29
C THR A 52 -13.41 14.07 -4.23
N LEU A 53 -12.41 14.89 -3.84
CA LEU A 53 -11.01 14.44 -3.76
C LEU A 53 -10.84 13.26 -2.78
N ILE A 54 -11.51 13.31 -1.64
CA ILE A 54 -11.38 12.26 -0.62
C ILE A 54 -12.25 11.05 -0.99
N SER A 55 -13.40 11.29 -1.63
CA SER A 55 -14.24 10.22 -2.19
C SER A 55 -13.52 9.42 -3.30
N ASP A 56 -12.61 10.04 -4.05
CA ASP A 56 -11.83 9.37 -5.10
C ASP A 56 -10.95 8.24 -4.57
N ALA A 57 -10.55 8.30 -3.29
CA ALA A 57 -9.76 7.24 -2.66
C ALA A 57 -10.52 5.90 -2.58
N PHE A 58 -11.86 5.94 -2.57
CA PHE A 58 -12.74 4.77 -2.55
C PHE A 58 -13.27 4.40 -3.93
N ARG A 59 -12.82 5.08 -4.99
CA ARG A 59 -13.26 4.78 -6.36
C ARG A 59 -12.76 3.40 -6.77
N VAL A 60 -13.66 2.65 -7.40
CA VAL A 60 -13.36 1.36 -8.01
C VAL A 60 -12.80 1.53 -9.42
N ASP A 61 -11.94 0.61 -9.83
CA ASP A 61 -11.52 0.47 -11.22
C ASP A 61 -12.61 -0.18 -12.09
N GLN A 62 -12.31 -0.41 -13.37
CA GLN A 62 -13.25 -1.03 -14.30
C GLN A 62 -13.62 -2.47 -13.93
N ALA A 63 -12.78 -3.14 -13.15
CA ALA A 63 -13.02 -4.49 -12.66
C ALA A 63 -13.75 -4.50 -11.30
N GLY A 64 -14.14 -3.33 -10.78
CA GLY A 64 -14.84 -3.20 -9.50
C GLY A 64 -13.91 -3.21 -8.29
N ASN A 65 -12.60 -3.17 -8.48
CA ASN A 65 -11.64 -3.23 -7.37
C ASN A 65 -11.33 -1.84 -6.83
N ILE A 66 -11.28 -1.72 -5.50
CA ILE A 66 -10.83 -0.49 -4.86
C ILE A 66 -9.32 -0.33 -5.01
N ARG A 67 -8.88 0.90 -5.27
CA ARG A 67 -7.47 1.27 -5.34
C ARG A 67 -6.84 1.23 -3.96
N THR A 68 -6.24 0.08 -3.61
CA THR A 68 -5.67 -0.16 -2.27
C THR A 68 -4.63 0.89 -1.86
N GLY A 69 -3.80 1.33 -2.82
CA GLY A 69 -2.82 2.40 -2.60
C GLY A 69 -3.44 3.72 -2.14
N SER A 70 -4.60 4.10 -2.68
CA SER A 70 -5.30 5.34 -2.32
C SER A 70 -5.87 5.28 -0.91
N VAL A 71 -6.51 4.17 -0.54
CA VAL A 71 -7.04 3.97 0.83
C VAL A 71 -5.91 3.92 1.84
N LEU A 72 -4.82 3.22 1.53
CA LEU A 72 -3.64 3.20 2.40
C LEU A 72 -2.96 4.57 2.51
N ALA A 73 -3.10 5.45 1.50
CA ALA A 73 -2.60 6.81 1.59
C ALA A 73 -3.40 7.65 2.59
N LEU A 74 -4.73 7.51 2.63
CA LEU A 74 -5.56 8.12 3.68
C LEU A 74 -5.11 7.68 5.08
N ARG A 75 -4.82 6.39 5.25
CA ARG A 75 -4.36 5.84 6.53
C ARG A 75 -3.04 6.40 7.05
N ARG A 76 -2.20 6.95 6.17
CA ARG A 76 -0.92 7.57 6.56
C ARG A 76 -1.06 9.04 6.97
N MET A 77 -2.23 9.65 6.81
CA MET A 77 -2.45 11.04 7.19
C MET A 77 -2.45 11.19 8.71
N ASP A 78 -1.77 12.22 9.20
CA ASP A 78 -1.72 12.56 10.62
C ASP A 78 -2.94 13.40 11.00
N ILE A 79 -3.99 12.71 11.44
CA ILE A 79 -5.29 13.28 11.79
C ILE A 79 -5.71 12.68 13.14
N THR A 80 -6.16 13.55 14.04
CA THR A 80 -6.45 13.19 15.44
C THR A 80 -7.94 13.05 15.78
N ASP A 81 -8.86 13.31 14.84
CA ASP A 81 -10.31 13.13 15.07
C ASP A 81 -10.64 11.65 15.38
N GLU A 82 -11.37 11.42 16.47
CA GLU A 82 -11.67 10.07 16.97
C GLU A 82 -12.44 9.19 15.97
N ARG A 83 -13.32 9.78 15.14
CA ARG A 83 -14.03 9.05 14.09
C ARG A 83 -13.08 8.67 12.96
N TRP A 84 -12.14 9.55 12.63
CA TRP A 84 -11.08 9.25 11.66
C TRP A 84 -10.18 8.11 12.13
N LEU A 85 -9.72 8.18 13.38
CA LEU A 85 -8.90 7.12 13.98
C LEU A 85 -9.62 5.77 13.99
N ARG A 86 -10.91 5.75 14.35
CA ARG A 86 -11.76 4.54 14.27
C ARG A 86 -11.88 4.02 12.84
N ALA A 87 -12.03 4.90 11.85
CA ALA A 87 -12.05 4.50 10.44
C ALA A 87 -10.71 3.90 9.98
N MET A 88 -9.58 4.49 10.39
CA MET A 88 -8.25 3.99 10.05
C MET A 88 -7.97 2.63 10.68
N GLN A 89 -8.49 2.39 11.89
CA GLN A 89 -8.46 1.08 12.53
C GLN A 89 -9.28 0.06 11.71
N ALA A 90 -10.53 0.40 11.37
CA ALA A 90 -11.40 -0.46 10.56
C ALA A 90 -10.81 -0.77 9.16
N ILE A 91 -10.13 0.20 8.52
CA ILE A 91 -9.36 -0.05 7.29
C ILE A 91 -8.28 -1.09 7.53
N GLY A 92 -7.55 -1.00 8.64
CA GLY A 92 -6.53 -1.97 9.02
C GLY A 92 -7.10 -3.38 9.19
N ASP A 93 -8.25 -3.49 9.85
CA ASP A 93 -8.94 -4.77 10.11
C ASP A 93 -9.60 -5.37 8.85
N ALA A 94 -9.78 -4.56 7.81
CA ALA A 94 -10.31 -4.98 6.52
C ALA A 94 -9.22 -5.50 5.56
N VAL A 95 -7.93 -5.29 5.85
CA VAL A 95 -6.83 -5.72 4.95
C VAL A 95 -6.72 -7.24 4.94
N GLN A 96 -6.83 -7.83 3.74
CA GLN A 96 -6.61 -9.25 3.49
C GLN A 96 -5.45 -9.45 2.53
N VAL A 97 -4.50 -10.32 2.87
CA VAL A 97 -3.43 -10.75 1.95
C VAL A 97 -3.97 -11.90 1.11
N VAL A 98 -4.13 -11.67 -0.20
CA VAL A 98 -4.70 -12.67 -1.14
C VAL A 98 -3.66 -13.26 -2.09
N GLY A 99 -2.43 -12.75 -2.05
CA GLY A 99 -1.38 -13.28 -2.90
C GLY A 99 0.01 -12.94 -2.37
N LEU A 100 0.97 -13.79 -2.75
CA LEU A 100 2.36 -13.63 -2.40
C LEU A 100 3.20 -13.94 -3.64
N LYS A 101 3.98 -12.96 -4.09
CA LYS A 101 4.93 -13.11 -5.20
C LYS A 101 6.35 -13.05 -4.65
N ALA A 102 7.09 -14.13 -4.80
CA ALA A 102 8.52 -14.14 -4.51
C ALA A 102 9.30 -13.60 -5.72
N TYR A 103 10.30 -12.76 -5.46
CA TYR A 103 11.22 -12.28 -6.49
C TYR A 103 12.64 -12.23 -5.94
N VAL A 104 13.60 -12.36 -6.86
CA VAL A 104 15.03 -12.26 -6.55
C VAL A 104 15.48 -10.87 -6.97
N ARG A 105 16.14 -10.16 -6.06
CA ARG A 105 16.94 -8.98 -6.39
C ARG A 105 18.40 -9.38 -6.37
N VAL A 106 19.12 -8.98 -7.40
CA VAL A 106 20.56 -9.21 -7.49
C VAL A 106 21.24 -7.86 -7.51
N TYR A 107 22.33 -7.78 -6.77
CA TYR A 107 23.14 -6.59 -6.65
C TYR A 107 24.60 -6.95 -6.90
N GLU A 108 25.34 -6.01 -7.45
CA GLU A 108 26.79 -6.08 -7.59
C GLU A 108 27.45 -4.96 -6.80
N ARG A 109 28.57 -5.28 -6.15
CA ARG A 109 29.36 -4.33 -5.39
C ARG A 109 30.25 -3.51 -6.31
N ASP A 110 30.05 -2.20 -6.29
CA ASP A 110 30.88 -1.25 -7.03
C ASP A 110 32.26 -1.04 -6.38
N ALA A 111 33.13 -0.27 -7.05
CA ALA A 111 34.47 0.04 -6.58
C ALA A 111 34.51 0.79 -5.24
N ASN A 112 33.41 1.45 -4.86
CA ASN A 112 33.25 2.15 -3.58
C ASN A 112 32.67 1.24 -2.49
N GLY A 113 32.40 -0.03 -2.82
CA GLY A 113 31.86 -1.01 -1.89
C GLY A 113 30.33 -0.97 -1.75
N GLN A 114 29.61 -0.18 -2.54
CA GLN A 114 28.15 -0.10 -2.52
C GLN A 114 27.50 -1.12 -3.46
N TYR A 115 26.37 -1.67 -3.04
CA TYR A 115 25.62 -2.64 -3.83
C TYR A 115 24.63 -1.95 -4.77
N GLN A 116 24.83 -2.10 -6.07
CA GLN A 116 23.97 -1.55 -7.12
C GLN A 116 23.09 -2.66 -7.70
N PRO A 117 21.78 -2.42 -7.92
CA PRO A 117 20.91 -3.42 -8.51
C PRO A 117 21.32 -3.72 -9.96
N ILE A 118 21.37 -5.00 -10.32
CA ILE A 118 21.60 -5.43 -11.70
C ILE A 118 20.31 -5.95 -12.32
N GLY A 119 20.04 -5.59 -13.57
CA GLY A 119 18.92 -6.14 -14.33
C GLY A 119 19.20 -7.58 -14.72
N LEU A 120 18.35 -8.51 -14.31
CA LEU A 120 18.40 -9.88 -14.84
C LEU A 120 17.54 -10.00 -16.09
N ASP A 121 18.15 -10.54 -17.14
CA ASP A 121 17.41 -11.14 -18.24
C ASP A 121 17.16 -12.62 -17.94
N ILE A 122 15.88 -12.96 -17.70
CA ILE A 122 15.44 -14.32 -17.40
C ILE A 122 14.82 -15.02 -18.62
N THR A 123 14.92 -14.42 -19.82
CA THR A 123 14.29 -14.92 -21.05
C THR A 123 15.18 -15.84 -21.88
N ALA A 124 16.41 -16.08 -21.44
CA ALA A 124 17.35 -16.98 -22.11
C ALA A 124 17.07 -18.46 -21.80
N VAL A 125 15.94 -19.01 -22.27
CA VAL A 125 15.68 -20.46 -22.35
C VAL A 125 14.86 -20.78 -23.61
#